data_AF-A0A7K3YBK9-F1
#
_entry.id   AF-A0A7K3YBK9-F1
#
_cell.length_a   1.000
_cell.length_b   1.000
_cell.length_c   1.000
_cell.angle_alpha   90.00
_cell.angle_beta   90.00
_cell.angle_gamma   90.00
#
_symmetry.space_group_name_H-M   'P 1'
#
loop_
_entity.id
_entity.type
_entity.pdbx_description
1 polymer ?
#
loop_
_entity_poly.entity_id
_entity_poly.type
_entity_poly.pdbx_seq_one_letter_code
_entity_poly.pdbx_strand_id
1 'polypeptide(L)' 'MWHRRGTYYPDISAVLKQHIPDGDDITVILDAHDIALAIPDLTFVSGDYDHIIRHTDIILAHTRITKVFPLGQFMPGSS' A
#
# COMPACT_ATOMS: atom_id res chain seq x y z
N MET A 1 -2.89 -15.89 -7.56
CA MET A 1 -3.57 -15.06 -8.56
C MET A 1 -3.33 -13.62 -8.15
N TRP A 2 -2.64 -12.82 -8.95
CA TRP A 2 -2.38 -11.42 -8.64
C TRP A 2 -3.68 -10.65 -8.88
N HIS A 3 -3.98 -9.62 -8.08
CA HIS A 3 -5.09 -8.71 -8.42
C HIS A 3 -4.81 -8.15 -9.81
N ARG A 4 -5.76 -8.25 -10.73
CA ARG A 4 -5.62 -7.66 -12.06
C ARG A 4 -6.43 -6.38 -12.09
N ARG A 5 -5.85 -5.32 -11.53
CA ARG A 5 -6.42 -3.98 -11.58
C ARG A 5 -6.67 -3.56 -13.03
N GLY A 6 -7.92 -3.21 -13.33
CA GLY A 6 -8.34 -2.72 -14.66
C GLY A 6 -8.14 -1.20 -14.84
N THR A 7 -8.09 -0.46 -13.73
CA THR A 7 -7.97 1.00 -13.70
C THR A 7 -6.52 1.43 -13.53
N TYR A 8 -6.10 2.44 -14.29
CA TYR A 8 -4.79 3.06 -14.10
C TYR A 8 -4.92 4.34 -13.27
N TYR A 9 -4.05 4.49 -12.26
CA TYR A 9 -4.01 5.65 -11.34
C TYR A 9 -2.71 6.44 -11.53
N PRO A 10 -2.57 7.21 -12.63
CA PRO A 10 -1.33 7.89 -12.97
C PRO A 10 -0.88 8.90 -11.92
N ASP A 11 -1.81 9.65 -11.33
CA ASP A 11 -1.49 10.71 -10.37
C ASP A 11 -0.96 10.12 -9.05
N ILE A 12 -1.61 9.07 -8.55
CA ILE A 12 -1.16 8.35 -7.36
C ILE A 12 0.21 7.71 -7.62
N SER A 13 0.37 7.06 -8.79
CA SER A 13 1.64 6.45 -9.19
C SER A 13 2.77 7.48 -9.26
N ALA A 14 2.51 8.66 -9.83
CA ALA A 14 3.51 9.72 -9.97
C ALA A 14 4.00 10.24 -8.62
N VAL A 15 3.10 10.43 -7.65
CA VAL A 15 3.47 10.85 -6.29
C VAL A 15 4.27 9.75 -5.58
N LEU A 16 3.81 8.50 -5.62
CA LEU A 16 4.50 7.39 -4.96
C LEU A 16 5.92 7.17 -5.50
N LYS A 17 6.12 7.33 -6.83
CA LYS A 17 7.44 7.21 -7.48
C LYS A 17 8.50 8.20 -6.97
N GLN A 18 8.09 9.29 -6.32
CA GLN A 18 9.04 10.25 -5.75
C GLN A 18 9.70 9.73 -4.46
N HIS A 19 9.09 8.73 -3.81
CA HIS A 19 9.51 8.23 -2.50
C HIS A 19 9.82 6.73 -2.52
N ILE A 20 9.09 5.96 -3.33
CA ILE A 20 9.22 4.51 -3.47
C ILE A 20 9.88 4.23 -4.82
N PRO A 21 11.15 3.80 -4.85
CA PRO A 21 11.86 3.57 -6.11
C PRO A 21 11.42 2.29 -6.83
N ASP A 22 10.87 1.33 -6.09
CA ASP A 22 10.45 0.04 -6.63
C ASP A 22 9.05 0.13 -7.27
N GLY A 23 8.98 -0.18 -8.56
CA GLY A 23 7.72 -0.17 -9.32
C GLY A 23 6.75 -1.29 -8.91
N ASP A 24 7.25 -2.39 -8.36
CA ASP A 24 6.42 -3.51 -7.92
C ASP A 24 5.69 -3.15 -6.62
N ASP A 25 6.39 -2.50 -5.67
CA ASP A 25 5.77 -2.00 -4.43
C ASP A 25 4.67 -0.96 -4.73
N ILE A 26 4.92 -0.06 -5.69
CA ILE A 26 3.90 0.89 -6.16
C ILE A 26 2.72 0.14 -6.78
N THR A 27 2.97 -0.92 -7.54
CA THR A 27 1.88 -1.70 -8.16
C THR A 27 1.00 -2.34 -7.11
N VAL A 28 1.58 -2.90 -6.05
CA VAL A 28 0.85 -3.50 -4.92
C VAL A 28 0.04 -2.44 -4.16
N ILE A 29 0.61 -1.26 -3.89
CA ILE A 29 -0.11 -0.15 -3.23
C ILE A 29 -1.32 0.28 -4.08
N LEU A 30 -1.14 0.40 -5.39
CA LEU A 30 -2.22 0.78 -6.30
C LEU A 30 -3.29 -0.31 -6.42
N ASP A 31 -2.93 -1.59 -6.28
CA ASP A 31 -3.90 -2.69 -6.22
C ASP A 31 -4.70 -2.63 -4.92
N ALA A 32 -4.04 -2.38 -3.80
CA ALA A 32 -4.70 -2.18 -2.51
C ALA A 32 -5.63 -0.95 -2.52
N HIS A 33 -5.21 0.14 -3.16
CA HIS A 33 -6.06 1.31 -3.38
C HIS A 33 -7.33 0.95 -4.16
N ASP A 34 -7.20 0.20 -5.25
CA ASP A 34 -8.31 -0.21 -6.11
C ASP A 34 -9.33 -1.04 -5.34
N ILE A 35 -8.85 -1.98 -4.51
CA ILE A 35 -9.70 -2.80 -3.64
C ILE A 35 -10.38 -1.93 -2.57
N ALA A 36 -9.67 -0.94 -2.02
CA ALA A 36 -10.20 -0.03 -1.00
C ALA A 36 -11.32 0.90 -1.52
N LEU A 37 -11.52 1.01 -2.84
CA LEU A 37 -12.71 1.67 -3.39
C LEU A 37 -13.99 0.86 -3.16
N ALA A 38 -13.89 -0.46 -3.05
CA ALA A 38 -15.02 -1.36 -2.84
C ALA A 38 -15.14 -1.83 -1.38
N ILE A 39 -14.04 -1.87 -0.63
CA ILE A 39 -14.00 -2.33 0.75
C ILE A 39 -13.72 -1.14 1.67
N PRO A 40 -14.71 -0.65 2.44
CA PRO A 40 -14.47 0.41 3.42
C PRO A 40 -13.51 -0.08 4.51
N ASP A 41 -12.73 0.86 5.05
CA ASP A 41 -11.77 0.63 6.14
C ASP A 41 -10.67 -0.41 5.83
N LEU A 42 -10.30 -0.56 4.55
CA LEU A 42 -9.26 -1.50 4.13
C LEU A 42 -7.95 -1.21 4.88
N THR A 43 -7.46 -2.24 5.56
CA THR A 43 -6.17 -2.27 6.24
C THR A 43 -5.17 -3.04 5.39
N PHE A 44 -4.07 -2.39 5.04
CA PHE A 44 -2.99 -2.96 4.24
C PHE A 44 -1.85 -3.43 5.15
N VAL A 45 -1.51 -4.71 5.11
CA VAL A 45 -0.41 -5.28 5.91
C VAL A 45 0.76 -5.59 5.01
N SER A 46 1.95 -5.12 5.35
CA SER A 46 3.17 -5.37 4.57
C SER A 46 4.35 -5.78 5.44
N GLY A 47 5.16 -6.72 4.92
CA GLY A 47 6.45 -7.09 5.49
C GLY A 47 7.62 -6.29 4.91
N ASP A 48 7.36 -5.38 3.97
CA ASP A 48 8.39 -4.52 3.41
C ASP A 48 8.58 -3.26 4.26
N TYR A 49 9.64 -3.28 5.06
CA TYR A 49 10.00 -2.19 5.97
C TYR A 49 10.79 -1.07 5.31
N ASP A 50 11.37 -1.31 4.13
CA ASP A 50 12.25 -0.35 3.47
C ASP A 50 11.48 0.61 2.57
N HIS A 51 10.40 0.15 1.92
CA HIS A 51 9.59 1.00 1.07
C HIS A 51 8.17 1.20 1.60
N ILE A 52 7.38 0.15 1.85
CA ILE A 52 5.95 0.32 2.19
C ILE A 52 5.77 0.86 3.62
N ILE A 53 6.29 0.17 4.64
CA ILE A 53 6.06 0.61 6.04
C ILE A 53 6.70 1.97 6.29
N ARG A 54 7.90 2.21 5.75
CA ARG A 54 8.62 3.49 5.88
C ARG A 54 7.84 4.68 5.33
N HIS A 55 7.05 4.51 4.27
CA HIS A 55 6.32 5.59 3.60
C HIS A 55 4.79 5.51 3.82
N THR A 56 4.38 4.97 4.98
CA THR A 56 2.96 4.83 5.35
C THR A 56 2.18 6.13 5.26
N ASP A 57 2.78 7.25 5.68
CA ASP A 57 2.17 8.57 5.65
C ASP A 57 1.79 9.00 4.22
N ILE A 58 2.72 8.87 3.27
CA ILE A 58 2.48 9.18 1.86
C ILE A 58 1.43 8.23 1.27
N ILE A 59 1.50 6.94 1.60
CA ILE A 59 0.52 5.95 1.11
C ILE A 59 -0.89 6.32 1.59
N LEU A 60 -1.08 6.63 2.87
CA LEU A 60 -2.39 6.97 3.43
C LEU A 60 -2.90 8.33 2.92
N ALA A 61 -2.02 9.29 2.66
CA ALA A 61 -2.42 10.61 2.15
C ALA A 61 -2.97 10.55 0.71
N HIS A 62 -2.50 9.60 -0.10
CA HIS A 62 -2.80 9.56 -1.54
C HIS A 62 -3.65 8.37 -1.96
N THR A 63 -4.04 7.48 -1.04
CA THR A 63 -4.85 6.30 -1.36
C THR A 63 -6.15 6.24 -0.56
N ARG A 64 -6.98 5.22 -0.84
CA ARG A 64 -8.18 4.90 -0.06
C ARG A 64 -7.90 3.90 1.06
N ILE A 65 -6.65 3.45 1.20
CA ILE A 65 -6.22 2.59 2.29
C ILE A 65 -6.35 3.39 3.58
N THR A 66 -6.94 2.78 4.61
CA THR A 66 -7.23 3.48 5.88
C THR A 66 -6.12 3.29 6.90
N LYS A 67 -5.45 2.13 6.86
CA LYS A 67 -4.34 1.80 7.77
C LYS A 67 -3.29 0.99 7.03
N VAL A 68 -2.03 1.22 7.35
CA VAL A 68 -0.92 0.34 6.97
C VAL A 68 -0.32 -0.22 8.26
N PHE A 69 -0.17 -1.54 8.34
CA PHE A 69 0.47 -2.19 9.48
C PHE A 69 1.70 -3.01 9.06
N PRO A 70 2.76 -3.01 9.87
CA PRO A 70 3.88 -3.92 9.68
C PRO A 70 3.44 -5.36 9.96
N LEU A 71 3.83 -6.30 9.09
CA LEU A 71 3.53 -7.73 9.24
C LEU A 71 4.03 -8.27 10.59
N GLY A 72 5.16 -7.74 11.08
CA GLY A 72 5.73 -8.12 12.37
C GLY A 72 4.78 -7.93 13.56
N GLN A 73 3.82 -6.99 13.50
CA GLN A 73 2.82 -6.77 14.56
C GLN A 73 1.85 -7.95 14.74
N PHE A 74 1.76 -8.85 13.75
CA PHE A 74 0.90 -10.03 13.79
C PHE A 74 1.67 -11.31 14.14
N MET A 75 3.00 -11.22 14.34
CA MET A 75 3.81 -12.37 14.70
C MET A 75 3.75 -12.64 16.22
N PRO A 76 3.69 -13.90 16.67
CA PRO A 76 3.71 -14.23 18.09
C PRO A 76 4.95 -13.63 18.78
N GLY A 77 4.74 -12.88 19.87
CA GLY A 77 5.83 -12.28 20.65
C GLY A 77 6.24 -10.86 20.24
N SER A 78 5.57 -10.25 19.27
CA SER A 78 5.65 -8.81 19.03
C SER A 78 4.87 -8.08 20.14
N SER A 79 5.58 -7.34 20.98
CA SER A 79 5.02 -6.48 22.05
C SER A 79 5.36 -5.02 21.75
#